data_AF-A0A852B8R2-F1
#
_entry.id   AF-A0A852B8R2-F1
#
_cell.length_a   1.000
_cell.length_b   1.000
_cell.length_c   1.000
_cell.angle_alpha   90.00
_cell.angle_beta   90.00
_cell.angle_gamma   90.00
#
_symmetry.space_group_name_H-M   'P 1'
#
loop_
_entity.id
_entity.type
_entity.pdbx_description
1 polymer ?
#
loop_
_entity_poly.entity_id
_entity_poly.type
_entity_poly.pdbx_seq_one_letter_code
_entity_poly.pdbx_strand_id
1 'polypeptide(L)'
;MVLLVPELTFLTGLSDLRKNSRMLKEVMWEMIQSPQQHYQRLTGLLCRIRDTPDASRELERWGLRLDTDIYRTQGHVLPAERINLRHRSFLPAEDLGWHREVTKEVPIAVLSINCWLLIYPKRLQHLGKDLLAAMRSSCGAMGMQVGQPTVQELRDDRIETYVRAIQSSLGSQDKVQLLLCIIPAGRDDVYGAIKKLCCVQTPVPSQVINAHSLTGHPGKIRSVVQKVLLQINCKLGGQLWGVDIPL
;
A
#
# COMPACT_ATOMS: atom_id res chain seq x y z
N MET A 1 -43.82 19.95 -6.60
CA MET A 1 -42.75 19.56 -7.55
C MET A 1 -41.74 20.69 -7.57
N VAL A 2 -40.48 20.44 -7.23
CA VAL A 2 -39.42 21.46 -7.29
C VAL A 2 -38.70 21.28 -8.62
N LEU A 3 -38.72 22.30 -9.47
CA LEU A 3 -37.99 22.34 -10.74
C LEU A 3 -36.72 23.17 -10.54
N LEU A 4 -35.57 22.60 -10.86
CA LEU A 4 -34.28 23.27 -10.76
C LEU A 4 -33.81 23.71 -12.15
N VAL A 5 -33.25 24.92 -12.23
CA VAL A 5 -32.65 25.47 -13.45
C VAL A 5 -31.21 24.93 -13.55
N PRO A 6 -30.86 24.11 -14.56
CA PRO A 6 -29.55 23.47 -14.66
C PRO A 6 -28.37 24.43 -14.56
N GLU A 7 -28.50 25.62 -15.14
CA GLU A 7 -27.49 26.69 -15.16
C GLU A 7 -27.20 27.27 -13.77
N LEU A 8 -28.11 27.08 -12.80
CA LEU A 8 -27.95 27.48 -11.41
C LEU A 8 -27.65 26.30 -10.48
N THR A 9 -27.55 25.09 -11.03
CA THR A 9 -27.24 23.88 -10.26
C THR A 9 -25.83 23.39 -10.53
N PHE A 10 -25.07 23.24 -9.46
CA PHE A 10 -23.72 22.69 -9.51
C PHE A 10 -23.71 21.31 -8.86
N LEU A 11 -23.08 20.35 -9.54
CA LEU A 11 -22.76 19.06 -8.92
C LEU A 11 -21.76 19.31 -7.79
N THR A 12 -22.12 18.90 -6.57
CA THR A 12 -21.24 18.94 -5.41
C THR A 12 -20.65 17.55 -5.14
N GLY A 13 -19.49 17.52 -4.50
CA GLY A 13 -18.78 16.27 -4.17
C GLY A 13 -17.63 15.93 -5.12
N LEU A 14 -16.73 15.06 -4.64
CA LEU A 14 -15.44 14.75 -5.31
C LEU A 14 -15.51 13.48 -6.18
N SER A 15 -16.70 13.08 -6.63
CA SER A 15 -16.93 11.77 -7.27
C SER A 15 -16.07 11.52 -8.50
N ASP A 16 -15.90 12.51 -9.38
CA ASP A 16 -15.07 12.39 -10.58
C ASP A 16 -13.59 12.68 -10.34
N LEU A 17 -13.26 13.43 -9.29
CA LEU A 17 -11.87 13.73 -8.90
C LEU A 17 -11.13 12.49 -8.41
N ARG A 18 -11.84 11.49 -7.85
CA ARG A 18 -11.26 10.19 -7.46
C ARG A 18 -10.63 9.41 -8.62
N LYS A 19 -11.09 9.64 -9.87
CA LYS A 19 -10.51 9.02 -11.07
C LYS A 19 -9.19 9.67 -11.49
N ASN A 20 -8.94 10.91 -11.07
CA ASN A 20 -7.74 11.67 -11.40
C ASN A 20 -6.85 11.86 -10.16
N SER A 21 -5.89 10.95 -10.01
CA SER A 21 -4.97 10.93 -8.86
C SER A 21 -4.14 12.21 -8.70
N ARG A 22 -3.94 13.01 -9.76
CA ARG A 22 -3.25 14.29 -9.68
C ARG A 22 -4.13 15.37 -9.04
N MET A 23 -5.36 15.53 -9.52
CA MET A 23 -6.28 16.51 -8.94
C MET A 23 -6.62 16.18 -7.49
N LEU A 24 -6.77 14.89 -7.16
CA LEU A 24 -6.97 14.47 -5.77
C LEU A 24 -5.78 14.86 -4.88
N LYS A 25 -4.54 14.74 -5.36
CA LYS A 25 -3.34 15.17 -4.61
C LYS A 25 -3.33 16.67 -4.36
N GLU A 26 -3.68 17.48 -5.35
CA GLU A 26 -3.75 18.94 -5.22
C GLU A 26 -4.84 19.35 -4.21
N VAL A 27 -6.03 18.74 -4.29
CA VAL A 27 -7.09 18.95 -3.29
C VAL A 27 -6.66 18.50 -1.90
N MET A 28 -6.05 17.31 -1.78
CA MET A 28 -5.56 16.80 -0.50
C MET A 28 -4.47 17.71 0.08
N TRP A 29 -3.59 18.29 -0.74
CA TRP A 29 -2.56 19.22 -0.27
C TRP A 29 -3.18 20.44 0.44
N GLU A 30 -4.25 21.00 -0.11
CA GLU A 30 -4.99 22.11 0.52
C GLU A 30 -5.83 21.68 1.74
N MET A 31 -6.26 20.41 1.77
CA MET A 31 -7.08 19.87 2.86
C MET A 31 -6.26 19.37 4.06
N ILE A 32 -5.02 18.92 3.85
CA ILE A 32 -4.17 18.40 4.91
C ILE A 32 -3.72 19.57 5.79
N GLN A 33 -4.15 19.55 7.04
CA GLN A 33 -3.76 20.52 8.04
C GLN A 33 -2.80 19.90 9.05
N SER A 34 -1.80 20.68 9.48
CA SER A 34 -1.03 20.30 10.67
C SER A 34 -1.91 20.40 11.94
N PRO A 35 -1.59 19.67 13.02
CA PRO A 35 -2.33 19.79 14.28
C PRO A 35 -2.43 21.23 14.78
N GLN A 36 -1.35 22.02 14.63
CA GLN A 36 -1.33 23.43 15.02
C GLN A 36 -2.26 24.29 14.16
N GLN A 37 -2.27 24.10 12.84
CA GLN A 37 -3.18 24.81 11.95
C GLN A 37 -4.64 24.45 12.23
N HIS A 38 -4.91 23.17 12.50
CA HIS A 38 -6.25 22.72 12.86
C HIS A 38 -6.71 23.36 14.18
N TYR A 39 -5.85 23.37 15.20
CA TYR A 39 -6.10 24.06 16.47
C TYR A 39 -6.41 25.55 16.27
N GLN A 40 -5.59 26.27 15.49
CA GLN A 40 -5.82 27.69 15.19
C GLN A 40 -7.14 27.95 14.46
N ARG A 41 -7.55 27.06 13.53
CA ARG A 41 -8.86 27.18 12.86
C ARG A 41 -10.01 26.96 13.83
N LEU A 42 -9.90 26.00 14.74
CA LEU A 42 -10.93 25.72 15.74
C LEU A 42 -11.06 26.86 16.75
N THR A 43 -9.96 27.35 17.31
CA THR A 43 -9.98 28.49 18.23
C THR A 43 -10.46 29.76 17.53
N GLY A 44 -10.05 29.99 16.28
CA GLY A 44 -10.59 31.07 15.45
C GLY A 44 -12.09 30.96 15.18
N LEU A 45 -12.62 29.74 15.01
CA LEU A 45 -14.07 29.51 14.90
C LEU A 45 -14.78 29.82 16.23
N LEU A 46 -14.25 29.37 17.36
CA LEU A 46 -14.80 29.67 18.69
C LEU A 46 -14.87 31.18 18.94
N CYS A 47 -13.78 31.91 18.65
CA CYS A 47 -13.76 33.37 18.74
C CYS A 47 -14.84 34.00 17.85
N ARG A 48 -14.94 33.58 16.57
CA ARG A 48 -15.96 34.14 15.66
C ARG A 48 -17.39 33.89 16.14
N ILE A 49 -17.70 32.70 16.66
CA ILE A 49 -19.04 32.40 17.18
C ILE A 49 -19.34 33.31 18.38
N ARG A 50 -18.40 33.43 19.32
CA ARG A 50 -18.55 34.27 20.51
C ARG A 50 -18.67 35.77 20.16
N ASP A 51 -17.86 36.24 19.24
CA ASP A 51 -17.79 37.65 18.89
C ASP A 51 -18.94 38.06 17.96
N THR A 52 -19.74 37.10 17.46
CA THR A 52 -20.97 37.35 16.69
C THR A 52 -22.17 37.52 17.64
N PRO A 53 -22.76 38.73 17.75
CA PRO A 53 -23.83 38.99 18.72
C PRO A 53 -25.07 38.10 18.57
N ASP A 54 -25.46 37.80 17.33
CA ASP A 54 -26.63 36.96 17.06
C ASP A 54 -26.38 35.51 17.49
N ALA A 55 -25.20 34.96 17.20
CA ALA A 55 -24.85 33.59 17.58
C ALA A 55 -24.73 33.45 19.11
N SER A 56 -24.10 34.40 19.77
CA SER A 56 -23.99 34.43 21.23
C SER A 56 -25.34 34.58 21.92
N ARG A 57 -26.22 35.45 21.40
CA ARG A 57 -27.57 35.60 21.94
C ARG A 57 -28.39 34.32 21.80
N GLU A 58 -28.28 33.61 20.68
CA GLU A 58 -28.93 32.30 20.55
C GLU A 58 -28.40 31.32 21.59
N LEU A 59 -27.09 31.17 21.76
CA LEU A 59 -26.54 30.28 22.80
C LEU A 59 -27.04 30.64 24.20
N GLU A 60 -27.08 31.93 24.55
CA GLU A 60 -27.58 32.42 25.83
C GLU A 60 -29.07 32.14 26.03
N ARG A 61 -29.90 32.22 24.99
CA ARG A 61 -31.33 31.85 25.04
C ARG A 61 -31.52 30.38 25.45
N TRP A 62 -30.61 29.51 25.04
CA TRP A 62 -30.60 28.10 25.43
C TRP A 62 -29.89 27.84 26.78
N GLY A 63 -29.40 28.89 27.46
CA GLY A 63 -28.60 28.75 28.69
C GLY A 63 -27.22 28.14 28.44
N LEU A 64 -26.72 28.18 27.21
CA LEU A 64 -25.44 27.59 26.80
C LEU A 64 -24.35 28.65 26.71
N ARG A 65 -23.12 28.24 27.00
CA ARG A 65 -21.91 29.02 26.77
C ARG A 65 -20.85 28.12 26.16
N LEU A 66 -20.15 28.62 25.14
CA LEU A 66 -19.02 27.92 24.56
C LEU A 66 -17.74 28.28 25.32
N ASP A 67 -16.89 27.27 25.54
CA ASP A 67 -15.55 27.49 26.06
C ASP A 67 -14.67 28.20 25.01
N THR A 68 -13.64 28.89 25.49
CA THR A 68 -12.69 29.66 24.67
C THR A 68 -11.56 28.81 24.09
N ASP A 69 -11.44 27.57 24.53
CA ASP A 69 -10.39 26.66 24.12
C ASP A 69 -10.93 25.23 23.95
N ILE A 70 -10.14 24.39 23.30
CA ILE A 70 -10.43 22.97 23.17
C ILE A 70 -10.19 22.29 24.52
N TYR A 71 -11.14 21.45 24.93
CA TYR A 71 -11.06 20.69 26.16
C TYR A 71 -9.76 19.86 26.23
N ARG A 72 -9.01 20.04 27.32
CA ARG A 72 -7.78 19.28 27.59
C ARG A 72 -8.12 18.05 28.41
N THR A 73 -7.64 16.90 27.95
CA THR A 73 -7.78 15.63 28.67
C THR A 73 -6.41 15.03 28.94
N GLN A 74 -6.31 14.19 29.98
CA GLN A 74 -5.11 13.42 30.26
C GLN A 74 -5.06 12.21 29.32
N GLY A 75 -3.97 12.10 28.58
CA GLY A 75 -3.68 10.95 27.74
C GLY A 75 -2.54 10.12 28.32
N HIS A 76 -2.52 8.83 27.99
CA HIS A 76 -1.41 7.94 28.29
C HIS A 76 -0.67 7.58 27.00
N VAL A 77 0.65 7.73 27.03
CA VAL A 77 1.52 7.24 25.95
C VAL A 77 1.89 5.81 26.30
N LEU A 78 1.48 4.87 25.45
CA LEU A 78 1.85 3.46 25.63
C LEU A 78 3.35 3.28 25.40
N PRO A 79 4.01 2.39 26.16
CA PRO A 79 5.41 2.07 25.92
C PRO A 79 5.58 1.43 24.54
N ALA A 80 6.77 1.60 23.96
CA ALA A 80 7.10 0.96 22.68
C ALA A 80 7.22 -0.57 22.88
N GLU A 81 6.59 -1.32 21.99
CA GLU A 81 6.66 -2.78 21.99
C GLU A 81 7.94 -3.29 21.35
N ARG A 82 8.46 -4.40 21.86
CA ARG A 82 9.66 -5.06 21.32
C ARG A 82 9.29 -5.86 20.07
N ILE A 83 9.99 -5.58 18.97
CA ILE A 83 9.86 -6.33 17.72
C ILE A 83 10.81 -7.52 17.74
N ASN A 84 10.25 -8.71 17.58
CA ASN A 84 10.96 -9.99 17.59
C ASN A 84 11.14 -10.50 16.16
N LEU A 85 12.38 -10.84 15.80
CA LEU A 85 12.76 -11.58 14.59
C LEU A 85 13.30 -12.96 15.00
N ARG A 86 13.78 -13.78 14.06
CA ARG A 86 14.21 -15.15 14.37
C ARG A 86 15.34 -15.23 15.41
N HIS A 87 16.33 -14.38 15.27
CA HIS A 87 17.56 -14.43 16.08
C HIS A 87 17.81 -13.15 16.88
N ARG A 88 16.99 -12.13 16.67
CA ARG A 88 17.21 -10.80 17.23
C ARG A 88 15.88 -10.16 17.59
N SER A 89 15.90 -9.37 18.65
CA SER A 89 14.79 -8.52 19.05
C SER A 89 15.29 -7.11 19.33
N PHE A 90 14.47 -6.11 19.04
CA PHE A 90 14.84 -4.69 19.20
C PHE A 90 13.61 -3.83 19.50
N LEU A 91 13.84 -2.63 20.03
CA LEU A 91 12.80 -1.60 20.16
C LEU A 91 12.78 -0.73 18.89
N PRO A 92 11.60 -0.41 18.33
CA PRO A 92 11.47 0.53 17.21
C PRO A 92 12.10 1.90 17.52
N ALA A 93 12.50 2.61 16.46
CA ALA A 93 12.89 4.01 16.58
C ALA A 93 11.67 4.91 16.91
N GLU A 94 11.92 6.17 17.24
CA GLU A 94 10.87 7.14 17.62
C GLU A 94 9.81 7.36 16.54
N ASP A 95 10.17 7.18 15.26
CA ASP A 95 9.25 7.26 14.13
C ASP A 95 8.38 6.00 13.95
N LEU A 96 8.54 5.02 14.84
CA LEU A 96 7.89 3.71 14.81
C LEU A 96 8.10 2.98 13.48
N GLY A 97 9.23 3.23 12.80
CA GLY A 97 9.65 2.55 11.59
C GLY A 97 10.68 1.45 11.86
N TRP A 98 10.46 0.25 11.34
CA TRP A 98 11.42 -0.87 11.45
C TRP A 98 11.64 -1.65 10.15
N HIS A 99 11.31 -1.04 9.01
CA HIS A 99 11.47 -1.67 7.70
C HIS A 99 12.93 -2.03 7.41
N ARG A 100 13.88 -1.19 7.82
CA ARG A 100 15.30 -1.39 7.54
C ARG A 100 15.86 -2.59 8.31
N GLU A 101 15.37 -2.81 9.51
CA GLU A 101 15.76 -3.89 10.40
C GLU A 101 15.20 -5.21 9.84
N VAL A 102 13.93 -5.24 9.42
CA VAL A 102 13.29 -6.43 8.81
C VAL A 102 13.93 -6.85 7.48
N THR A 103 14.51 -5.92 6.71
CA THR A 103 15.16 -6.28 5.44
C THR A 103 16.63 -6.67 5.56
N LYS A 104 17.24 -6.49 6.74
CA LYS A 104 18.65 -6.80 7.01
C LYS A 104 18.85 -8.05 7.88
N GLU A 105 17.78 -8.54 8.49
CA GLU A 105 17.80 -9.63 9.45
C GLU A 105 16.86 -10.74 8.98
N VAL A 106 17.05 -11.95 9.50
CA VAL A 106 16.25 -13.11 9.12
C VAL A 106 14.86 -13.06 9.78
N PRO A 107 13.76 -13.09 9.00
CA PRO A 107 12.41 -13.23 9.50
C PRO A 107 12.20 -14.44 10.41
N ILE A 108 11.20 -14.39 11.31
CA ILE A 108 10.82 -15.51 12.19
C ILE A 108 10.69 -16.82 11.39
N ALA A 109 9.80 -16.83 10.39
CA ALA A 109 9.61 -17.96 9.50
C ALA A 109 9.85 -17.53 8.05
N VAL A 110 10.79 -18.20 7.38
CA VAL A 110 11.21 -17.91 6.01
C VAL A 110 10.90 -19.12 5.14
N LEU A 111 10.28 -18.89 4.00
CA LEU A 111 9.95 -19.90 3.02
C LEU A 111 10.69 -19.64 1.72
N SER A 112 11.44 -20.64 1.27
CA SER A 112 12.17 -20.62 0.01
C SER A 112 11.25 -20.88 -1.18
N ILE A 113 11.53 -20.22 -2.31
CA ILE A 113 10.82 -20.43 -3.58
C ILE A 113 11.75 -21.10 -4.57
N ASN A 114 11.34 -22.27 -5.07
CA ASN A 114 12.12 -23.06 -6.03
C ASN A 114 11.39 -23.13 -7.38
N CYS A 115 10.07 -23.28 -7.36
CA CYS A 115 9.24 -23.43 -8.55
C CYS A 115 8.24 -22.28 -8.61
N TRP A 116 8.54 -21.25 -9.41
CA TRP A 116 7.70 -20.07 -9.55
C TRP A 116 7.77 -19.50 -10.97
N LEU A 117 6.72 -18.76 -11.34
CA LEU A 117 6.55 -18.19 -12.67
C LEU A 117 6.82 -16.69 -12.65
N LEU A 118 7.53 -16.18 -13.65
CA LEU A 118 7.65 -14.76 -13.93
C LEU A 118 7.04 -14.43 -15.30
N ILE A 119 5.99 -13.62 -15.32
CA ILE A 119 5.27 -13.26 -16.54
C ILE A 119 5.32 -11.75 -16.76
N TYR A 120 5.69 -11.33 -17.96
CA TYR A 120 5.72 -9.92 -18.35
C TYR A 120 5.62 -9.74 -19.87
N PRO A 121 5.14 -8.61 -20.39
CA PRO A 121 5.21 -8.27 -21.81
C PRO A 121 6.65 -8.10 -22.28
N LYS A 122 6.97 -8.55 -23.50
CA LYS A 122 8.33 -8.54 -24.07
C LYS A 122 9.04 -7.18 -23.97
N ARG A 123 8.28 -6.08 -24.11
CA ARG A 123 8.81 -4.70 -23.94
C ARG A 123 9.39 -4.39 -22.55
N LEU A 124 8.99 -5.15 -21.52
CA LEU A 124 9.44 -5.02 -20.14
C LEU A 124 10.54 -6.03 -19.77
N GLN A 125 11.13 -6.74 -20.74
CA GLN A 125 12.16 -7.74 -20.49
C GLN A 125 13.35 -7.21 -19.67
N HIS A 126 13.78 -5.97 -19.92
CA HIS A 126 14.85 -5.33 -19.15
C HIS A 126 14.51 -5.22 -17.66
N LEU A 127 13.29 -4.79 -17.32
CA LEU A 127 12.81 -4.73 -15.93
C LEU A 127 12.73 -6.12 -15.29
N GLY A 128 12.34 -7.14 -16.07
CA GLY A 128 12.35 -8.53 -15.60
C GLY A 128 13.75 -9.00 -15.22
N LYS A 129 14.77 -8.69 -16.04
CA LYS A 129 16.17 -9.02 -15.76
C LYS A 129 16.69 -8.26 -14.53
N ASP A 130 16.42 -6.96 -14.43
CA ASP A 130 16.84 -6.13 -13.30
C ASP A 130 16.20 -6.59 -11.99
N LEU A 131 14.90 -6.94 -12.03
CA LEU A 131 14.17 -7.51 -10.92
C LEU A 131 14.84 -8.80 -10.41
N LEU A 132 15.17 -9.74 -11.31
CA LEU A 132 15.81 -11.00 -10.93
C LEU A 132 17.21 -10.79 -10.35
N ALA A 133 18.00 -9.89 -10.91
CA ALA A 133 19.32 -9.54 -10.38
C ALA A 133 19.21 -8.92 -8.97
N ALA A 134 18.27 -8.01 -8.77
CA ALA A 134 18.00 -7.42 -7.47
C ALA A 134 17.45 -8.45 -6.45
N MET A 135 16.61 -9.40 -6.88
CA MET A 135 16.10 -10.46 -6.00
C MET A 135 17.23 -11.36 -5.51
N ARG A 136 18.10 -11.82 -6.42
CA ARG A 136 19.26 -12.66 -6.08
C ARG A 136 20.23 -11.97 -5.11
N SER A 137 20.46 -10.67 -5.28
CA SER A 137 21.35 -9.92 -4.39
C SER A 137 20.72 -9.58 -3.03
N SER A 138 19.39 -9.58 -2.92
CA SER A 138 18.69 -9.20 -1.68
C SER A 138 18.22 -10.39 -0.83
N CYS A 139 17.95 -11.55 -1.44
CA CYS A 139 17.33 -12.68 -0.75
C CYS A 139 18.19 -13.30 0.36
N GLY A 140 19.53 -13.30 0.18
CA GLY A 140 20.47 -13.85 1.16
C GLY A 140 20.42 -13.16 2.52
N ALA A 141 20.32 -11.82 2.55
CA ALA A 141 20.23 -11.06 3.80
C ALA A 141 18.95 -11.37 4.59
N MET A 142 17.88 -11.78 3.90
CA MET A 142 16.59 -12.18 4.51
C MET A 142 16.52 -13.69 4.79
N GLY A 143 17.62 -14.43 4.63
CA GLY A 143 17.65 -15.88 4.83
C GLY A 143 16.76 -16.66 3.86
N MET A 144 16.36 -16.06 2.74
CA MET A 144 15.43 -16.63 1.76
C MET A 144 16.20 -17.16 0.56
N GLN A 145 15.92 -18.40 0.15
CA GLN A 145 16.44 -18.93 -1.11
C GLN A 145 15.42 -18.72 -2.22
N VAL A 146 15.89 -18.12 -3.32
CA VAL A 146 15.08 -17.84 -4.51
C VAL A 146 15.70 -18.56 -5.70
N GLY A 147 15.09 -19.67 -6.09
CA GLY A 147 15.40 -20.42 -7.30
C GLY A 147 15.11 -19.64 -8.58
N GLN A 148 15.61 -20.13 -9.70
CA GLN A 148 15.38 -19.50 -10.99
C GLN A 148 13.92 -19.72 -11.44
N PRO A 149 13.17 -18.65 -11.81
CA PRO A 149 11.80 -18.82 -12.26
C PRO A 149 11.74 -19.40 -13.67
N THR A 150 10.61 -20.01 -14.00
CA THR A 150 10.21 -20.14 -15.41
C THR A 150 9.70 -18.80 -15.89
N VAL A 151 10.36 -18.26 -16.91
CA VAL A 151 10.04 -16.94 -17.47
C VAL A 151 9.14 -17.10 -18.70
N GLN A 152 8.04 -16.36 -18.75
CA GLN A 152 7.14 -16.32 -19.90
C GLN A 152 6.96 -14.89 -20.39
N GLU A 153 7.45 -14.64 -21.60
CA GLU A 153 7.33 -13.34 -22.24
C GLU A 153 6.03 -13.25 -23.04
N LEU A 154 5.23 -12.22 -22.78
CA LEU A 154 3.99 -11.97 -23.50
C LEU A 154 4.23 -11.11 -24.74
N ARG A 155 3.50 -11.42 -25.81
CA ARG A 155 3.56 -10.65 -27.07
C ARG A 155 2.99 -9.23 -26.93
N ASP A 156 2.02 -9.03 -26.05
CA ASP A 156 1.29 -7.78 -25.82
C ASP A 156 0.86 -7.68 -24.35
N ASP A 157 0.22 -6.58 -23.97
CA ASP A 157 -0.27 -6.33 -22.60
C ASP A 157 -1.80 -6.43 -22.49
N ARG A 158 -2.46 -7.17 -23.38
CA ARG A 158 -3.92 -7.39 -23.31
C ARG A 158 -4.28 -8.35 -22.19
N ILE A 159 -5.43 -8.15 -21.56
CA ILE A 159 -5.91 -8.98 -20.44
C ILE A 159 -5.95 -10.46 -20.85
N GLU A 160 -6.48 -10.75 -22.04
CA GLU A 160 -6.63 -12.11 -22.54
C GLU A 160 -5.28 -12.81 -22.70
N THR A 161 -4.25 -12.06 -23.09
CA THR A 161 -2.88 -12.59 -23.25
C THR A 161 -2.29 -12.98 -21.90
N TYR A 162 -2.45 -12.16 -20.85
CA TYR A 162 -2.04 -12.54 -19.49
C TYR A 162 -2.79 -13.78 -19.00
N VAL A 163 -4.13 -13.78 -19.11
CA VAL A 163 -4.97 -14.86 -18.59
C VAL A 163 -4.63 -16.19 -19.27
N ARG A 164 -4.53 -16.21 -20.61
CA ARG A 164 -4.18 -17.44 -21.36
C ARG A 164 -2.78 -17.94 -21.03
N ALA A 165 -1.81 -17.03 -20.91
CA ALA A 165 -0.44 -17.39 -20.56
C ALA A 165 -0.37 -18.02 -19.15
N ILE A 166 -1.00 -17.39 -18.16
CA ILE A 166 -1.07 -17.91 -16.79
C ILE A 166 -1.74 -19.28 -16.77
N GLN A 167 -2.91 -19.44 -17.40
CA GLN A 167 -3.63 -20.72 -17.43
C GLN A 167 -2.81 -21.83 -18.08
N SER A 168 -2.14 -21.54 -19.21
CA SER A 168 -1.30 -22.51 -19.90
C SER A 168 -0.10 -22.94 -19.05
N SER A 169 0.58 -21.99 -18.38
CA SER A 169 1.75 -22.30 -17.55
C SER A 169 1.39 -22.99 -16.24
N LEU A 170 0.26 -22.65 -15.62
CA LEU A 170 -0.22 -23.34 -14.42
C LEU A 170 -0.76 -24.74 -14.74
N GLY A 171 -1.36 -24.94 -15.93
CA GLY A 171 -1.85 -26.25 -16.36
C GLY A 171 -0.77 -27.24 -16.81
N SER A 172 0.44 -26.76 -17.12
CA SER A 172 1.57 -27.59 -17.56
C SER A 172 2.60 -27.86 -16.46
N GLN A 173 2.54 -27.17 -15.32
CA GLN A 173 3.46 -27.35 -14.20
C GLN A 173 2.73 -27.87 -12.97
N ASP A 174 3.03 -29.09 -12.55
CA ASP A 174 2.37 -29.76 -11.42
C ASP A 174 2.57 -29.08 -10.05
N LYS A 175 3.52 -28.13 -9.91
CA LYS A 175 3.78 -27.50 -8.61
C LYS A 175 4.35 -26.08 -8.68
N VAL A 176 3.54 -25.12 -9.11
CA VAL A 176 3.89 -23.69 -9.02
C VAL A 176 3.59 -23.16 -7.62
N GLN A 177 4.62 -22.67 -6.92
CA GLN A 177 4.49 -22.09 -5.57
C GLN A 177 3.98 -20.64 -5.61
N LEU A 178 4.35 -19.90 -6.66
CA LEU A 178 4.07 -18.48 -6.78
C LEU A 178 4.02 -18.06 -8.26
N LEU A 179 3.09 -17.16 -8.58
CA LEU A 179 3.08 -16.38 -9.81
C LEU A 179 3.53 -14.94 -9.52
N LEU A 180 4.56 -14.46 -10.23
CA LEU A 180 4.98 -13.06 -10.24
C LEU A 180 4.68 -12.44 -11.62
N CYS A 181 3.90 -11.36 -11.66
CA CYS A 181 3.57 -10.65 -12.90
C CYS A 181 4.08 -9.22 -12.88
N ILE A 182 4.70 -8.75 -13.97
CA ILE A 182 4.97 -7.32 -14.18
C ILE A 182 3.94 -6.78 -15.15
N ILE A 183 3.18 -5.78 -14.72
CA ILE A 183 2.17 -5.10 -15.54
C ILE A 183 2.59 -3.66 -15.86
N PRO A 184 2.18 -3.11 -17.00
CA PRO A 184 2.34 -1.68 -17.29
C PRO A 184 1.61 -0.79 -16.29
N ALA A 185 2.01 0.48 -16.22
CA ALA A 185 1.34 1.46 -15.37
C ALA A 185 -0.10 1.73 -15.84
N GLY A 186 -1.02 1.97 -14.90
CA GLY A 186 -2.42 2.31 -15.18
C GLY A 186 -3.28 1.13 -15.64
N ARG A 187 -2.82 -0.11 -15.48
CA ARG A 187 -3.52 -1.34 -15.91
C ARG A 187 -4.17 -2.09 -14.74
N ASP A 188 -5.01 -1.39 -13.99
CA ASP A 188 -5.77 -1.97 -12.86
C ASP A 188 -6.78 -3.04 -13.34
N ASP A 189 -7.22 -2.93 -14.59
CA ASP A 189 -7.99 -3.94 -15.33
C ASP A 189 -7.26 -5.29 -15.38
N VAL A 190 -5.98 -5.28 -15.75
CA VAL A 190 -5.13 -6.48 -15.81
C VAL A 190 -4.87 -7.02 -14.42
N TYR A 191 -4.59 -6.15 -13.45
CA TYR A 191 -4.42 -6.55 -12.05
C TYR A 191 -5.66 -7.30 -11.54
N GLY A 192 -6.85 -6.73 -11.75
CA GLY A 192 -8.12 -7.34 -11.34
C GLY A 192 -8.35 -8.70 -12.00
N ALA A 193 -8.06 -8.82 -13.30
CA ALA A 193 -8.18 -10.09 -14.02
C ALA A 193 -7.22 -11.17 -13.51
N ILE A 194 -5.94 -10.83 -13.29
CA ILE A 194 -4.94 -11.76 -12.74
C ILE A 194 -5.37 -12.23 -11.35
N LYS A 195 -5.83 -11.31 -10.50
CA LYS A 195 -6.30 -11.65 -9.14
C LYS A 195 -7.55 -12.52 -9.17
N LYS A 196 -8.53 -12.21 -10.00
CA LYS A 196 -9.71 -13.06 -10.18
C LYS A 196 -9.32 -14.47 -10.62
N LEU A 197 -8.41 -14.58 -11.59
CA LEU A 197 -7.90 -15.88 -12.05
C LEU A 197 -7.24 -16.66 -10.91
N CYS A 198 -6.25 -16.06 -10.23
CA CYS A 198 -5.43 -16.75 -9.23
C CYS A 198 -6.12 -16.99 -7.89
N CYS A 199 -7.19 -16.26 -7.58
CA CYS A 199 -7.93 -16.41 -6.33
C CYS A 199 -9.21 -17.23 -6.48
N VAL A 200 -9.78 -17.32 -7.69
CA VAL A 200 -11.10 -17.96 -7.90
C VAL A 200 -11.01 -19.19 -8.80
N GLN A 201 -10.26 -19.13 -9.90
CA GLN A 201 -10.30 -20.18 -10.93
C GLN A 201 -9.14 -21.16 -10.82
N THR A 202 -7.92 -20.65 -10.61
CA THR A 202 -6.70 -21.46 -10.52
C THR A 202 -5.90 -20.98 -9.30
N PRO A 203 -6.19 -21.51 -8.11
CA PRO A 203 -5.60 -21.04 -6.85
C PRO A 203 -4.08 -21.10 -6.85
N VAL A 204 -3.44 -19.94 -6.87
CA VAL A 204 -1.98 -19.82 -6.70
C VAL A 204 -1.65 -18.47 -6.04
N PRO A 205 -0.74 -18.45 -5.05
CA PRO A 205 -0.22 -17.18 -4.52
C PRO A 205 0.33 -16.32 -5.66
N SER A 206 -0.19 -15.10 -5.80
CA SER A 206 0.19 -14.20 -6.89
C SER A 206 0.71 -12.86 -6.37
N GLN A 207 1.78 -12.37 -6.96
CA GLN A 207 2.34 -11.04 -6.76
C GLN A 207 2.34 -10.29 -8.08
N VAL A 208 1.81 -9.07 -8.09
CA VAL A 208 1.78 -8.23 -9.28
C VAL A 208 2.59 -6.97 -8.98
N ILE A 209 3.48 -6.59 -9.90
CA ILE A 209 4.35 -5.43 -9.79
C ILE A 209 4.04 -4.49 -10.94
N ASN A 210 3.80 -3.21 -10.63
CA ASN A 210 3.70 -2.18 -11.65
C ASN A 210 5.10 -1.84 -12.17
N ALA A 211 5.27 -1.82 -13.49
CA ALA A 211 6.52 -1.47 -14.16
C ALA A 211 7.10 -0.15 -13.64
N HIS A 212 6.25 0.84 -13.34
CA HIS A 212 6.68 2.14 -12.82
C HIS A 212 7.41 2.05 -11.46
N SER A 213 7.09 1.04 -10.65
CA SER A 213 7.79 0.78 -9.39
C SER A 213 9.22 0.30 -9.60
N LEU A 214 9.49 -0.38 -10.72
CA LEU A 214 10.81 -0.89 -11.11
C LEU A 214 11.61 0.11 -11.94
N THR A 215 10.99 1.14 -12.50
CA THR A 215 11.71 2.21 -13.21
C THR A 215 12.35 3.19 -12.24
N GLY A 216 13.63 3.52 -12.46
CA GLY A 216 14.38 4.53 -11.71
C GLY A 216 15.79 4.07 -11.35
N HIS A 217 16.41 4.74 -10.38
CA HIS A 217 17.78 4.41 -9.96
C HIS A 217 17.86 3.04 -9.25
N PRO A 218 19.02 2.35 -9.26
CA PRO A 218 19.17 1.00 -8.70
C PRO A 218 18.74 0.86 -7.22
N GLY A 219 18.92 1.90 -6.40
CA GLY A 219 18.50 1.88 -4.99
C GLY A 219 16.98 1.75 -4.80
N LYS A 220 16.19 2.31 -5.72
CA LYS A 220 14.71 2.21 -5.71
C LYS A 220 14.29 0.77 -6.00
N ILE A 221 14.88 0.16 -7.03
CA ILE A 221 14.60 -1.22 -7.41
C ILE A 221 14.91 -2.14 -6.23
N ARG A 222 16.07 -1.99 -5.58
CA ARG A 222 16.43 -2.79 -4.41
C ARG A 222 15.41 -2.67 -3.28
N SER A 223 14.97 -1.46 -2.94
CA SER A 223 13.95 -1.24 -1.90
C SER A 223 12.61 -1.88 -2.24
N VAL A 224 12.17 -1.75 -3.50
CA VAL A 224 10.95 -2.41 -3.99
C VAL A 224 11.08 -3.93 -3.93
N VAL A 225 12.22 -4.47 -4.34
CA VAL A 225 12.49 -5.90 -4.33
C VAL A 225 12.51 -6.49 -2.93
N GLN A 226 13.12 -5.80 -1.96
CA GLN A 226 13.08 -6.23 -0.56
C GLN A 226 11.64 -6.34 -0.06
N LYS A 227 10.80 -5.34 -0.35
CA LYS A 227 9.36 -5.39 0.01
C LYS A 227 8.64 -6.53 -0.70
N VAL A 228 8.93 -6.77 -1.97
CA VAL A 228 8.35 -7.88 -2.75
C VAL A 228 8.75 -9.21 -2.14
N LEU A 229 10.00 -9.42 -1.76
CA LEU A 229 10.48 -10.66 -1.13
C LEU A 229 9.80 -10.91 0.22
N LEU A 230 9.68 -9.87 1.06
CA LEU A 230 8.91 -9.94 2.30
C LEU A 230 7.44 -10.31 2.06
N GLN A 231 6.80 -9.69 1.06
CA GLN A 231 5.41 -10.02 0.69
C GLN A 231 5.25 -11.45 0.16
N ILE A 232 6.21 -11.92 -0.64
CA ILE A 232 6.21 -13.31 -1.14
C ILE A 232 6.33 -14.28 0.04
N ASN A 233 7.23 -14.00 0.99
CA ASN A 233 7.36 -14.83 2.19
C ASN A 233 6.03 -14.94 2.95
N CYS A 234 5.35 -13.81 3.21
CA CYS A 234 4.02 -13.83 3.85
C CYS A 234 2.99 -14.63 3.06
N LYS A 235 2.96 -14.49 1.72
CA LYS A 235 2.00 -15.18 0.85
C LYS A 235 2.16 -16.70 0.83
N LEU A 236 3.35 -17.18 1.18
CA LEU A 236 3.64 -18.60 1.28
C LEU A 236 3.38 -19.14 2.69
N GLY A 237 3.09 -18.28 3.67
CA GLY A 237 2.87 -18.64 5.07
C GLY A 237 4.05 -18.31 6.00
N GLY A 238 5.04 -17.55 5.53
CA GLY A 238 6.14 -17.07 6.34
C GLY A 238 5.71 -15.96 7.31
N GLN A 239 6.53 -15.73 8.33
CA GLN A 239 6.29 -14.77 9.41
C GLN A 239 7.47 -13.80 9.47
N LEU A 240 7.20 -12.51 9.29
CA LEU A 240 8.27 -11.49 9.21
C LEU A 240 8.87 -11.17 10.56
N TRP A 241 8.00 -10.82 11.49
CA TRP A 241 8.31 -10.37 12.84
C TRP A 241 7.12 -10.67 13.75
N GLY A 242 7.32 -10.54 15.05
CA GLY A 242 6.30 -10.71 16.06
C GLY A 242 6.47 -9.72 17.21
N VAL A 243 5.48 -9.66 18.08
CA VAL A 243 5.51 -8.97 19.37
C VAL A 243 5.08 -9.97 20.43
N ASP A 244 5.51 -9.76 21.67
CA ASP A 244 5.11 -10.62 22.77
C ASP A 244 3.67 -10.29 23.18
N ILE A 245 2.76 -11.23 22.96
CA ILE A 245 1.36 -11.14 23.40
C ILE A 245 1.24 -12.08 24.61
N PRO A 246 1.21 -11.56 25.85
CA PRO A 246 0.98 -12.40 27.01
C PRO A 246 -0.42 -13.03 26.90
N LEU A 247 -0.48 -14.37 27.00
CA LEU A 247 -1.72 -15.12 27.14
C LEU A 247 -2.27 -15.00 28.57
#